data_AF-A0A4P8EE96-F1
#
_entry.id   AF-A0A4P8EE96-F1
#
_cell.length_a   1.000
_cell.length_b   1.000
_cell.length_c   1.000
_cell.angle_alpha   90.00
_cell.angle_beta   90.00
_cell.angle_gamma   90.00
#
_symmetry.space_group_name_H-M   'P 1'
#
loop_
_entity.id
_entity.type
_entity.pdbx_description
1 polymer ?
#
loop_
_entity_poly.entity_id
_entity_poly.type
_entity_poly.pdbx_seq_one_letter_code
_entity_poly.pdbx_strand_id
1 'polypeptide(L)'
;MSLIFPLRSHVIPEAKALALKLTLLSDIAFAGLTERTMAIAPYTMESILTELCRFIIDAAEAAREIAPCRTPEVAAYELACVNAAIDTLRHAIAMRDRQSARGPLQEVANRLGLVLDENDPDWQRLAFRALRVILEAQEENLSREQGIYECSTQYRSLPTQPVAQLQRTVIAHAHFPAPITVPPVQAHQPSVNAAPSGGSAPLQTQNNALIAQAVPTAATATNPQMPQPTTKKCSKINEIVKQYVELRSQGHSKFKASETLNKDAGASWAKNSSPNVFSTGRLMTRTFDDRPLDQISDNDLTAAFNSLQRIPRNYQAATSKLSPQETGLTLAGAGIVRFAITSCSAAGAIVESAPEKATDDLSVLRLYLTAETVCELALELDDGRCLLLPVMQGYPHRLSNRCVR
;
A
#
# COMPACT_ATOMS: atom_id res chain seq x y z
N MET A 1 17.01 -6.49 -5.41
CA MET A 1 17.25 -7.11 -6.73
C MET A 1 17.99 -6.11 -7.59
N SER A 2 19.19 -6.45 -8.04
CA SER A 2 19.89 -5.70 -9.10
C SER A 2 19.71 -6.49 -10.39
N LEU A 3 19.12 -5.87 -11.41
CA LEU A 3 18.96 -6.50 -12.72
C LEU A 3 20.20 -6.15 -13.56
N ILE A 4 21.05 -7.13 -13.84
CA ILE A 4 22.25 -6.95 -14.65
C ILE A 4 21.94 -7.43 -16.07
N PHE A 5 21.90 -6.52 -17.03
CA PHE A 5 21.75 -6.85 -18.45
C PHE A 5 23.09 -6.68 -19.17
N PRO A 6 23.60 -7.69 -19.90
CA PRO A 6 24.80 -7.53 -20.71
C PRO A 6 24.51 -6.58 -21.87
N LEU A 7 25.02 -5.35 -21.80
CA LEU A 7 24.81 -4.31 -22.83
C LEU A 7 25.51 -4.60 -24.17
N ARG A 8 26.35 -5.65 -24.23
CA ARG A 8 27.08 -6.05 -25.43
C ARG A 8 26.60 -7.43 -25.87
N SER A 9 25.77 -7.47 -26.90
CA SER A 9 25.59 -8.66 -27.75
C SER A 9 26.07 -8.31 -29.17
N HIS A 10 26.81 -9.23 -29.77
CA HIS A 10 27.25 -9.15 -31.16
C HIS A 10 26.16 -9.66 -32.14
N VAL A 11 25.08 -10.22 -31.60
CA VAL A 11 23.95 -10.77 -32.36
C VAL A 11 22.87 -9.71 -32.46
N ILE A 12 22.65 -9.16 -33.66
CA ILE A 12 21.72 -8.04 -33.90
C ILE A 12 20.28 -8.35 -33.41
N PRO A 13 19.69 -9.53 -33.66
CA PRO A 13 18.37 -9.89 -33.12
C PRO A 13 18.30 -9.83 -31.58
N GLU A 14 19.33 -10.32 -30.89
CA GLU A 14 19.38 -10.27 -29.42
C GLU A 14 19.55 -8.85 -28.90
N ALA A 15 20.39 -8.04 -29.55
CA ALA A 15 20.56 -6.63 -29.21
C ALA A 15 19.23 -5.87 -29.34
N LYS A 16 18.43 -6.13 -30.39
CA LYS A 16 17.10 -5.55 -30.56
C LYS A 16 16.13 -6.00 -29.45
N ALA A 17 16.10 -7.29 -29.13
CA ALA A 17 15.25 -7.81 -28.05
C ALA A 17 15.63 -7.23 -26.68
N LEU A 18 16.93 -7.06 -26.43
CA LEU A 18 17.45 -6.46 -25.20
C LEU A 18 17.11 -4.97 -25.11
N ALA A 19 17.26 -4.22 -26.20
CA ALA A 19 16.86 -2.81 -26.25
C ALA A 19 15.37 -2.62 -25.91
N LEU A 20 14.48 -3.44 -26.49
CA LEU A 20 13.05 -3.39 -26.18
C LEU A 20 12.76 -3.67 -24.70
N LYS A 21 13.46 -4.64 -24.10
CA LYS A 21 13.32 -4.96 -22.67
C LYS A 21 13.81 -3.81 -21.78
N LEU A 22 14.92 -3.16 -22.13
CA LEU A 22 15.44 -2.01 -21.39
C LEU A 22 14.55 -0.78 -21.51
N THR A 23 13.97 -0.53 -22.69
CA THR A 23 12.96 0.53 -22.87
C THR A 23 11.76 0.26 -21.98
N LEU A 24 11.19 -0.94 -22.04
CA LEU A 24 10.05 -1.31 -21.19
C LEU A 24 10.38 -1.16 -19.69
N LEU A 25 11.55 -1.60 -19.24
CA LEU A 25 11.97 -1.45 -17.84
C LEU A 25 12.18 0.01 -17.45
N SER A 26 12.71 0.83 -18.37
CA SER A 26 12.89 2.27 -18.13
C SER A 26 11.53 2.95 -18.03
N ASP A 27 10.59 2.63 -18.92
CA ASP A 27 9.22 3.15 -18.88
C ASP A 27 8.51 2.76 -17.58
N ILE A 28 8.66 1.50 -17.13
CA ILE A 28 8.13 1.04 -15.84
C ILE A 28 8.81 1.77 -14.67
N ALA A 29 10.11 1.99 -14.73
CA ALA A 29 10.85 2.69 -13.67
C ALA A 29 10.47 4.17 -13.60
N PHE A 30 10.31 4.84 -14.75
CA PHE A 30 9.84 6.22 -14.83
C PHE A 30 8.39 6.32 -14.36
N ALA A 31 7.50 5.44 -14.82
CA ALA A 31 6.12 5.37 -14.33
C ALA A 31 6.11 5.21 -12.81
N GLY A 32 6.82 4.22 -12.27
CA GLY A 32 6.90 3.98 -10.83
C GLY A 32 7.53 5.14 -10.04
N LEU A 33 8.49 5.88 -10.63
CA LEU A 33 9.08 7.06 -9.99
C LEU A 33 8.08 8.23 -9.96
N THR A 34 7.42 8.50 -11.09
CA THR A 34 6.39 9.54 -11.18
C THR A 34 5.19 9.22 -10.29
N GLU A 35 4.74 7.96 -10.27
CA GLU A 35 3.63 7.50 -9.43
C GLU A 35 3.96 7.62 -7.94
N ARG A 36 5.21 7.38 -7.53
CA ARG A 36 5.65 7.55 -6.13
C ARG A 36 5.71 9.01 -5.68
N THR A 37 5.81 9.96 -6.62
CA THR A 37 5.80 11.39 -6.30
C THR A 37 4.39 11.98 -6.21
N MET A 38 3.36 11.23 -6.63
CA MET A 38 1.96 11.64 -6.49
C MET A 38 1.41 11.17 -5.14
N ALA A 39 0.66 12.01 -4.43
CA ALA A 39 0.04 11.56 -3.18
C ALA A 39 -1.02 10.47 -3.45
N ILE A 40 -1.69 10.54 -4.61
CA ILE A 40 -2.67 9.56 -5.07
C ILE A 40 -2.22 8.97 -6.42
N ALA A 41 -1.36 7.96 -6.39
CA ALA A 41 -0.95 7.25 -7.60
C ALA A 41 -2.17 6.59 -8.30
N PRO A 42 -2.17 6.44 -9.64
CA PRO A 42 -3.26 5.82 -10.40
C PRO A 42 -3.61 4.40 -9.91
N TYR A 43 -2.61 3.58 -9.59
CA TYR A 43 -2.82 2.25 -9.01
C TYR A 43 -3.52 2.32 -7.64
N THR A 44 -3.13 3.27 -6.80
CA THR A 44 -3.78 3.50 -5.50
C THR A 44 -5.23 3.89 -5.69
N MET A 45 -5.53 4.76 -6.67
CA MET A 45 -6.89 5.14 -7.03
C MET A 45 -7.73 3.92 -7.46
N GLU A 46 -7.20 3.07 -8.34
CA GLU A 46 -7.88 1.84 -8.77
C GLU A 46 -8.13 0.90 -7.59
N SER A 47 -7.12 0.65 -6.75
CA SER A 47 -7.24 -0.20 -5.57
C SER A 47 -8.32 0.29 -4.60
N ILE A 48 -8.38 1.60 -4.34
CA ILE A 48 -9.41 2.19 -3.47
C ILE A 48 -10.81 2.01 -4.08
N LEU A 49 -10.96 2.26 -5.39
CA LEU A 49 -12.25 2.15 -6.06
C LEU A 49 -12.74 0.69 -6.12
N THR A 50 -11.86 -0.27 -6.38
CA THR A 50 -12.21 -1.70 -6.35
C THR A 50 -12.67 -2.13 -4.95
N GLU A 51 -11.93 -1.74 -3.91
CA GLU A 51 -12.28 -2.10 -2.53
C GLU A 51 -13.55 -1.39 -2.05
N LEU A 52 -13.79 -0.15 -2.48
CA LEU A 52 -15.06 0.55 -2.24
C LEU A 52 -16.26 -0.21 -2.84
N CYS A 53 -16.14 -0.66 -4.09
CA CYS A 53 -17.20 -1.43 -4.75
C CYS A 53 -17.49 -2.74 -4.00
N ARG A 54 -16.43 -3.52 -3.71
CA ARG A 54 -16.54 -4.77 -2.96
C ARG A 54 -17.17 -4.57 -1.61
N PHE A 55 -16.71 -3.58 -0.85
CA PHE A 55 -17.23 -3.30 0.48
C PHE A 55 -18.73 -3.01 0.47
N ILE A 56 -19.23 -2.23 -0.49
CA ILE A 56 -20.66 -1.91 -0.59
C ILE A 56 -21.50 -3.14 -0.93
N ILE A 57 -21.03 -3.97 -1.86
CA ILE A 57 -21.73 -5.20 -2.26
C ILE A 57 -21.71 -6.21 -1.11
N ASP A 58 -20.55 -6.48 -0.53
CA ASP A 58 -20.38 -7.46 0.55
C ASP A 58 -21.14 -7.05 1.82
N ALA A 59 -21.18 -5.76 2.15
CA ALA A 59 -21.97 -5.26 3.27
C ALA A 59 -23.48 -5.47 3.05
N ALA A 60 -23.97 -5.29 1.81
CA ALA A 60 -25.36 -5.54 1.48
C ALA A 60 -25.69 -7.04 1.48
N GLU A 61 -24.78 -7.90 1.00
CA GLU A 61 -24.94 -9.35 1.12
C GLU A 61 -25.01 -9.81 2.56
N ALA A 62 -24.07 -9.36 3.40
CA ALA A 62 -24.08 -9.69 4.82
C ALA A 62 -25.36 -9.21 5.51
N ALA A 63 -25.90 -8.04 5.12
CA ALA A 63 -27.18 -7.56 5.63
C ALA A 63 -28.35 -8.46 5.19
N ARG A 64 -28.38 -8.90 3.92
CA ARG A 64 -29.39 -9.83 3.40
C ARG A 64 -29.37 -11.17 4.12
N GLU A 65 -28.19 -11.72 4.40
CA GLU A 65 -28.03 -13.02 5.07
C GLU A 65 -28.60 -13.03 6.49
N ILE A 66 -28.54 -11.89 7.19
CA ILE A 66 -28.96 -11.76 8.59
C ILE A 66 -30.42 -11.26 8.70
N ALA A 67 -30.95 -10.62 7.65
CA ALA A 67 -32.26 -10.00 7.68
C ALA A 67 -33.39 -11.04 7.88
N PRO A 68 -34.43 -10.70 8.68
CA PRO A 68 -35.61 -11.56 8.81
C PRO A 68 -36.45 -11.58 7.52
N CYS A 69 -37.35 -12.56 7.42
CA CYS A 69 -38.32 -12.60 6.32
C CYS A 69 -39.14 -11.30 6.26
N ARG A 70 -39.12 -10.62 5.12
CA ARG A 70 -39.87 -9.39 4.87
C ARG A 70 -41.28 -9.66 4.34
N THR A 71 -42.22 -8.80 4.72
CA THR A 71 -43.56 -8.74 4.08
C THR A 71 -43.44 -7.95 2.77
N PRO A 72 -44.38 -8.12 1.81
CA PRO A 72 -44.31 -7.40 0.54
C PRO A 72 -44.36 -5.87 0.70
N GLU A 73 -45.03 -5.35 1.74
CA GLU A 73 -45.09 -3.92 2.02
C GLU A 73 -43.73 -3.36 2.48
N VAL A 74 -43.03 -4.09 3.36
CA VAL A 74 -41.68 -3.73 3.81
C VAL A 74 -40.71 -3.76 2.63
N ALA A 75 -40.77 -4.79 1.80
CA ALA A 75 -39.94 -4.90 0.60
C ALA A 75 -40.16 -3.72 -0.37
N ALA A 76 -41.41 -3.31 -0.59
CA ALA A 76 -41.75 -2.18 -1.45
C ALA A 76 -41.24 -0.84 -0.88
N TYR A 77 -41.32 -0.66 0.44
CA TYR A 77 -40.79 0.53 1.11
C TYR A 77 -39.26 0.62 1.02
N GLU A 78 -38.56 -0.47 1.33
CA GLU A 78 -37.10 -0.56 1.21
C GLU A 78 -36.65 -0.26 -0.23
N LEU A 79 -37.35 -0.84 -1.21
CA LEU A 79 -37.11 -0.59 -2.63
C LEU A 79 -37.28 0.90 -2.98
N ALA A 80 -38.30 1.56 -2.46
CA ALA A 80 -38.51 3.00 -2.67
C ALA A 80 -37.38 3.84 -2.03
N CYS A 81 -36.92 3.47 -0.83
CA CYS A 81 -35.79 4.13 -0.17
C CYS A 81 -34.49 3.99 -0.95
N VAL A 82 -34.18 2.79 -1.47
CA VAL A 82 -32.97 2.56 -2.27
C VAL A 82 -33.04 3.34 -3.59
N ASN A 83 -34.17 3.36 -4.28
CA ASN A 83 -34.34 4.16 -5.49
C ASN A 83 -34.14 5.66 -5.22
N ALA A 84 -34.69 6.18 -4.12
CA ALA A 84 -34.46 7.56 -3.71
C ALA A 84 -32.96 7.84 -3.47
N ALA A 85 -32.24 6.92 -2.80
CA ALA A 85 -30.79 7.04 -2.61
C ALA A 85 -30.02 7.03 -3.95
N ILE A 86 -30.37 6.15 -4.88
CA ILE A 86 -29.80 6.12 -6.24
C ILE A 86 -30.04 7.44 -6.96
N ASP A 87 -31.24 8.03 -6.86
CA ASP A 87 -31.55 9.31 -7.48
C ASP A 87 -30.75 10.46 -6.86
N THR A 88 -30.49 10.43 -5.54
CA THR A 88 -29.56 11.41 -4.92
C THR A 88 -28.14 11.28 -5.46
N LEU A 89 -27.65 10.06 -5.71
CA LEU A 89 -26.33 9.84 -6.31
C LEU A 89 -26.28 10.32 -7.76
N ARG A 90 -27.32 10.05 -8.55
CA ARG A 90 -27.45 10.56 -9.92
C ARG A 90 -27.46 12.09 -9.95
N HIS A 91 -28.17 12.72 -9.01
CA HIS A 91 -28.16 14.18 -8.85
C HIS A 91 -26.77 14.70 -8.47
N ALA A 92 -26.09 14.07 -7.51
CA ALA A 92 -24.72 14.44 -7.13
C ALA A 92 -23.74 14.33 -8.30
N ILE A 93 -23.84 13.29 -9.13
CA ILE A 93 -23.05 13.14 -10.35
C ILE A 93 -23.35 14.25 -11.36
N ALA A 94 -24.64 14.55 -11.60
CA ALA A 94 -25.06 15.60 -12.53
C ALA A 94 -24.54 16.99 -12.10
N MET A 95 -24.56 17.27 -10.79
CA MET A 95 -24.07 18.52 -10.21
C MET A 95 -22.55 18.52 -9.95
N ARG A 96 -21.87 17.39 -10.22
CA ARG A 96 -20.45 17.15 -9.87
C ARG A 96 -20.16 17.42 -8.38
N ASP A 97 -21.12 17.17 -7.51
CA ASP A 97 -20.98 17.27 -6.07
C ASP A 97 -20.22 16.06 -5.53
N ARG A 98 -18.95 16.27 -5.20
CA ARG A 98 -18.02 15.24 -4.76
C ARG A 98 -18.11 14.96 -3.26
N GLN A 99 -18.81 15.78 -2.49
CA GLN A 99 -18.84 15.64 -1.02
C GLN A 99 -19.50 14.33 -0.59
N SER A 100 -20.49 13.86 -1.34
CA SER A 100 -21.17 12.58 -1.07
C SER A 100 -20.24 11.36 -1.11
N ALA A 101 -19.09 11.43 -1.82
CA ALA A 101 -18.11 10.35 -1.86
C ALA A 101 -17.05 10.42 -0.75
N ARG A 102 -16.95 11.52 -0.01
CA ARG A 102 -15.87 11.76 0.95
C ARG A 102 -15.84 10.71 2.07
N GLY A 103 -16.97 10.49 2.73
CA GLY A 103 -17.08 9.53 3.83
C GLY A 103 -16.70 8.10 3.43
N PRO A 104 -17.33 7.53 2.37
CA PRO A 104 -16.98 6.20 1.88
C PRO A 104 -15.50 6.06 1.50
N LEU A 105 -14.89 7.07 0.88
CA LEU A 105 -13.48 7.04 0.51
C LEU A 105 -12.54 7.06 1.72
N GLN A 106 -12.84 7.86 2.74
CA GLN A 106 -12.04 7.90 3.96
C GLN A 106 -12.09 6.56 4.70
N GLU A 107 -13.25 5.92 4.80
CA GLU A 107 -13.40 4.61 5.43
C GLU A 107 -12.58 3.52 4.71
N VAL A 108 -12.66 3.47 3.38
CA VAL A 108 -11.88 2.50 2.58
C VAL A 108 -10.37 2.77 2.66
N ALA A 109 -9.96 4.05 2.63
CA ALA A 109 -8.55 4.40 2.79
C ALA A 109 -8.00 4.00 4.16
N ASN A 110 -8.76 4.22 5.22
CA ASN A 110 -8.38 3.80 6.58
C ASN A 110 -8.19 2.28 6.66
N ARG A 111 -9.07 1.49 6.02
CA ARG A 111 -8.94 0.02 5.96
C ARG A 111 -7.71 -0.45 5.21
N LEU A 112 -7.33 0.28 4.16
CA LEU A 112 -6.11 0.02 3.39
C LEU A 112 -4.84 0.59 4.04
N GLY A 113 -4.95 1.29 5.17
CA GLY A 113 -3.83 1.97 5.82
C GLY A 113 -3.26 3.13 5.00
N LEU A 114 -4.09 3.76 4.16
CA LEU A 114 -3.74 4.87 3.30
C LEU A 114 -4.21 6.20 3.92
N VAL A 115 -3.38 7.23 3.83
CA VAL A 115 -3.76 8.60 4.17
C VAL A 115 -4.10 9.33 2.88
N LEU A 116 -5.35 9.73 2.73
CA LEU A 116 -5.80 10.52 1.58
C LEU A 116 -5.60 12.01 1.85
N ASP A 117 -4.75 12.65 1.05
CA ASP A 117 -4.64 14.10 1.04
C ASP A 117 -5.74 14.69 0.15
N GLU A 118 -6.72 15.34 0.78
CA GLU A 118 -7.83 15.99 0.06
C GLU A 118 -7.42 17.28 -0.65
N ASN A 119 -6.24 17.82 -0.33
CA ASN A 119 -5.69 18.98 -1.03
C ASN A 119 -5.01 18.61 -2.35
N ASP A 120 -4.77 17.31 -2.59
CA ASP A 120 -4.16 16.83 -3.82
C ASP A 120 -5.09 17.08 -5.03
N PRO A 121 -4.57 17.57 -6.18
CA PRO A 121 -5.40 17.81 -7.36
C PRO A 121 -6.13 16.56 -7.88
N ASP A 122 -5.59 15.35 -7.67
CA ASP A 122 -6.20 14.09 -8.07
C ASP A 122 -7.31 13.63 -7.11
N TRP A 123 -7.46 14.24 -5.92
CA TRP A 123 -8.59 13.99 -5.01
C TRP A 123 -9.94 14.20 -5.71
N GLN A 124 -10.07 15.29 -6.48
CA GLN A 124 -11.30 15.59 -7.19
C GLN A 124 -11.67 14.56 -8.25
N ARG A 125 -10.66 13.92 -8.85
CA ARG A 125 -10.82 12.85 -9.83
C ARG A 125 -11.21 11.55 -9.15
N LEU A 126 -10.54 11.19 -8.06
CA LEU A 126 -10.87 10.03 -7.22
C LEU A 126 -12.32 10.13 -6.72
N ALA A 127 -12.70 11.27 -6.12
CA ALA A 127 -14.04 11.47 -5.56
C ALA A 127 -15.15 11.37 -6.61
N PHE A 128 -14.93 11.92 -7.81
CA PHE A 128 -15.92 11.80 -8.88
C PHE A 128 -16.04 10.37 -9.42
N ARG A 129 -14.92 9.64 -9.56
CA ARG A 129 -14.94 8.22 -9.93
C ARG A 129 -15.62 7.37 -8.87
N ALA A 130 -15.41 7.67 -7.59
CA ALA A 130 -16.05 6.99 -6.48
C ALA A 130 -17.57 7.12 -6.51
N LEU A 131 -18.13 8.28 -6.84
CA LEU A 131 -19.59 8.43 -7.02
C LEU A 131 -20.16 7.47 -8.05
N ARG A 132 -19.47 7.30 -9.20
CA ARG A 132 -19.89 6.37 -10.24
C ARG A 132 -19.84 4.93 -9.76
N VAL A 133 -18.76 4.55 -9.08
CA VAL A 133 -18.60 3.21 -8.50
C VAL A 133 -19.67 2.94 -7.43
N ILE A 134 -19.99 3.90 -6.58
CA ILE A 134 -21.06 3.78 -5.58
C ILE A 134 -22.41 3.57 -6.29
N LEU A 135 -22.71 4.35 -7.33
CA LEU A 135 -23.94 4.19 -8.11
C LEU A 135 -24.03 2.79 -8.73
N GLU A 136 -22.97 2.33 -9.40
CA GLU A 136 -22.90 1.00 -10.01
C GLU A 136 -23.09 -0.11 -8.97
N ALA A 137 -22.47 0.01 -7.78
CA ALA A 137 -22.62 -0.94 -6.69
C ALA A 137 -24.05 -0.95 -6.09
N GLN A 138 -24.72 0.20 -6.03
CA GLN A 138 -26.11 0.29 -5.57
C GLN A 138 -27.09 -0.29 -6.59
N GLU A 139 -26.87 -0.07 -7.89
CA GLU A 139 -27.67 -0.68 -8.97
C GLU A 139 -27.50 -2.20 -9.03
N GLU A 140 -26.28 -2.71 -8.80
CA GLU A 140 -26.02 -4.15 -8.64
C GLU A 140 -26.75 -4.70 -7.41
N ASN A 141 -26.64 -4.03 -6.25
CA ASN A 141 -27.35 -4.45 -5.04
C ASN A 141 -28.87 -4.47 -5.24
N LEU A 142 -29.42 -3.49 -5.95
CA LEU A 142 -30.84 -3.44 -6.30
C LEU A 142 -31.25 -4.64 -7.17
N SER A 143 -30.41 -5.03 -8.13
CA SER A 143 -30.64 -6.20 -8.97
C SER A 143 -30.65 -7.48 -8.13
N ARG A 144 -29.70 -7.62 -7.20
CA ARG A 144 -29.61 -8.78 -6.30
C ARG A 144 -30.78 -8.89 -5.32
N GLU A 145 -31.29 -7.76 -4.82
CA GLU A 145 -32.50 -7.71 -4.01
C GLU A 145 -33.74 -8.27 -4.74
N GLN A 146 -33.76 -8.15 -6.07
CA GLN A 146 -34.80 -8.70 -6.94
C GLN A 146 -34.52 -10.16 -7.36
N GLY A 147 -33.43 -10.76 -6.86
CA GLY A 147 -33.00 -12.11 -7.23
C GLY A 147 -32.28 -12.19 -8.57
N ILE A 148 -31.88 -11.06 -9.15
CA ILE A 148 -31.14 -10.99 -10.41
C ILE A 148 -29.65 -10.93 -10.09
N TYR A 149 -28.91 -11.99 -10.42
CA TYR A 149 -27.46 -12.08 -10.25
C TYR A 149 -26.82 -12.22 -11.63
N GLU A 150 -26.14 -11.16 -12.10
CA GLU A 150 -25.47 -11.17 -13.41
C GLU A 150 -24.22 -12.05 -13.43
N CYS A 151 -23.48 -12.10 -12.30
CA CYS A 151 -22.39 -13.05 -12.15
C CYS A 151 -22.94 -14.44 -11.85
N SER A 152 -22.52 -15.43 -12.64
CA SER A 152 -22.73 -16.85 -12.34
C SER A 152 -22.22 -17.12 -10.93
N THR A 153 -23.13 -17.31 -9.98
CA THR A 153 -22.77 -17.79 -8.64
C THR A 153 -21.89 -19.02 -8.82
N GLN A 154 -20.81 -19.13 -8.04
CA GLN A 154 -19.85 -20.24 -8.13
C GLN A 154 -20.51 -21.62 -7.98
N TYR A 155 -21.76 -21.65 -7.50
CA TYR A 155 -22.62 -22.82 -7.39
C TYR A 155 -23.22 -23.30 -8.73
N ARG A 156 -23.28 -22.45 -9.77
CA ARG A 156 -23.78 -22.82 -11.11
C ARG A 156 -22.74 -23.55 -11.96
N SER A 157 -21.47 -23.47 -11.58
CA SER A 157 -20.35 -24.17 -12.23
C SER A 157 -19.93 -25.46 -11.52
N LEU A 158 -20.76 -26.00 -10.63
CA LEU A 158 -20.66 -27.42 -10.29
C LEU A 158 -21.03 -28.21 -11.56
N PRO A 159 -20.10 -28.97 -12.16
CA PRO A 159 -20.47 -29.87 -13.24
C PRO A 159 -21.58 -30.77 -12.69
N THR A 160 -22.71 -30.78 -13.39
CA THR A 160 -23.78 -31.75 -13.16
C THR A 160 -23.16 -33.13 -13.37
N GLN A 161 -22.55 -33.70 -12.33
CA GLN A 161 -22.24 -35.11 -12.35
C GLN A 161 -23.58 -35.81 -12.53
N PRO A 162 -23.70 -36.75 -13.49
CA PRO A 162 -24.89 -37.57 -13.58
C PRO A 162 -25.05 -38.24 -12.22
N VAL A 163 -26.14 -37.89 -11.53
CA VAL A 163 -26.53 -38.52 -10.28
C VAL A 163 -26.76 -39.98 -10.61
N ALA A 164 -25.75 -40.81 -10.38
CA ALA A 164 -25.94 -42.25 -10.27
C ALA A 164 -27.02 -42.44 -9.21
N GLN A 165 -28.13 -43.06 -9.64
CA GLN A 165 -29.32 -43.29 -8.85
C GLN A 165 -28.97 -43.99 -7.52
N LEU A 166 -28.75 -43.20 -6.47
CA LEU A 166 -28.80 -43.73 -5.12
C LEU A 166 -30.27 -43.86 -4.75
N GLN A 167 -30.67 -45.13 -4.66
CA GLN A 167 -32.01 -45.56 -4.31
C GLN A 167 -32.47 -44.86 -3.04
N ARG A 168 -33.57 -44.12 -3.19
CA ARG A 168 -34.33 -43.45 -2.15
C ARG A 168 -34.88 -44.50 -1.18
N THR A 169 -34.24 -44.69 -0.02
CA THR A 169 -34.89 -45.38 1.09
C THR A 169 -35.82 -44.39 1.77
N VAL A 170 -37.13 -44.60 1.58
CA VAL A 170 -38.18 -43.87 2.28
C VAL A 170 -38.13 -44.28 3.75
N ILE A 171 -37.64 -43.42 4.63
CA ILE A 171 -37.90 -43.53 6.07
C ILE A 171 -39.06 -42.59 6.39
N ALA A 172 -40.12 -43.20 6.85
CA ALA A 172 -41.40 -42.62 7.22
C ALA A 172 -41.31 -41.84 8.54
N HIS A 173 -42.01 -40.70 8.58
CA HIS A 173 -42.63 -40.03 9.72
C HIS A 173 -41.73 -39.47 10.86
N ALA A 174 -41.66 -38.13 10.89
CA ALA A 174 -41.64 -37.38 12.14
C ALA A 174 -42.62 -36.21 12.04
N HIS A 175 -43.60 -36.18 12.94
CA HIS A 175 -44.57 -35.09 13.10
C HIS A 175 -43.86 -33.83 13.59
N PHE A 176 -44.07 -32.72 12.88
CA PHE A 176 -43.77 -31.39 13.41
C PHE A 176 -44.96 -30.89 14.24
N PRO A 177 -44.75 -30.39 15.47
CA PRO A 177 -45.80 -29.74 16.23
C PRO A 177 -46.14 -28.36 15.62
N ALA A 178 -47.41 -28.00 15.74
CA ALA A 178 -48.02 -26.80 15.17
C ALA A 178 -47.39 -25.49 15.66
N PRO A 179 -47.44 -24.41 14.86
CA PRO A 179 -46.94 -23.10 15.26
C PRO A 179 -47.83 -22.47 16.34
N ILE A 180 -47.18 -21.90 17.36
CA ILE A 180 -47.81 -21.10 18.41
C ILE A 180 -48.27 -19.78 17.81
N THR A 181 -49.57 -19.50 17.94
CA THR A 181 -50.21 -18.25 17.55
C THR A 181 -49.82 -17.15 18.54
N VAL A 182 -49.17 -16.08 18.06
CA VAL A 182 -48.89 -14.87 18.85
C VAL A 182 -49.90 -13.79 18.43
N PRO A 183 -50.64 -13.15 19.35
CA PRO A 183 -51.59 -12.09 19.01
C PRO A 183 -50.88 -10.78 18.60
N PRO A 184 -51.52 -9.93 17.78
CA PRO A 184 -50.92 -8.69 17.29
C PRO A 184 -50.80 -7.64 18.39
N VAL A 185 -49.61 -7.04 18.51
CA VAL A 185 -49.35 -5.82 19.28
C VAL A 185 -49.89 -4.62 18.51
N GLN A 186 -50.82 -3.89 19.12
CA GLN A 186 -51.39 -2.67 18.58
C GLN A 186 -50.35 -1.55 18.52
N ALA A 187 -50.16 -0.98 17.32
CA ALA A 187 -49.38 0.22 17.08
C ALA A 187 -50.02 1.43 17.79
N HIS A 188 -49.29 2.05 18.71
CA HIS A 188 -49.57 3.41 19.18
C HIS A 188 -48.73 4.40 18.35
N GLN A 189 -49.37 5.13 17.44
CA GLN A 189 -49.03 6.53 17.14
C GLN A 189 -49.76 7.39 18.19
N PRO A 190 -49.20 8.52 18.69
CA PRO A 190 -49.02 9.76 17.92
C PRO A 190 -47.75 10.53 18.40
N SER A 191 -47.40 11.76 18.08
CA SER A 191 -48.03 12.91 17.42
C SER A 191 -46.89 13.84 17.00
N VAL A 192 -47.01 14.47 15.85
CA VAL A 192 -46.14 15.56 15.41
C VAL A 192 -46.55 16.81 16.18
N ASN A 193 -45.62 17.46 16.89
CA ASN A 193 -45.84 18.80 17.41
C ASN A 193 -44.67 19.73 17.05
N ALA A 194 -45.06 20.81 16.38
CA ALA A 194 -44.21 21.88 15.91
C ALA A 194 -43.72 22.80 17.05
N ALA A 195 -42.65 23.54 16.73
CA ALA A 195 -41.85 24.48 17.53
C ALA A 195 -42.66 25.61 18.22
N PRO A 196 -42.04 26.40 19.13
CA PRO A 196 -41.25 27.56 18.67
C PRO A 196 -40.01 27.97 19.52
N SER A 197 -39.05 28.57 18.81
CA SER A 197 -38.32 29.83 19.09
C SER A 197 -37.74 30.17 20.48
N GLY A 198 -36.43 30.45 20.48
CA GLY A 198 -35.70 31.32 21.42
C GLY A 198 -34.20 30.96 21.35
N GLY A 199 -33.24 31.80 20.94
CA GLY A 199 -33.08 33.24 21.06
C GLY A 199 -31.91 33.50 22.02
N SER A 200 -30.77 33.98 21.49
CA SER A 200 -29.59 34.62 22.13
C SER A 200 -28.28 33.99 21.63
N ALA A 201 -27.17 34.67 21.33
CA ALA A 201 -26.76 36.05 21.05
C ALA A 201 -25.28 35.93 20.57
N PRO A 202 -24.70 36.92 19.88
CA PRO A 202 -23.46 36.75 19.12
C PRO A 202 -22.21 37.07 19.93
N LEU A 203 -21.14 36.29 19.76
CA LEU A 203 -19.79 36.70 20.17
C LEU A 203 -19.06 37.27 18.95
N GLN A 204 -18.99 38.60 18.94
CA GLN A 204 -18.02 39.37 18.18
C GLN A 204 -16.62 39.06 18.70
N THR A 205 -15.64 38.91 17.82
CA THR A 205 -14.27 39.37 18.11
C THR A 205 -13.70 40.02 16.86
N GLN A 206 -13.12 41.18 17.10
CA GLN A 206 -12.70 42.22 16.17
C GLN A 206 -11.39 41.90 15.43
N ASN A 207 -11.28 42.53 14.26
CA ASN A 207 -10.11 43.23 13.70
C ASN A 207 -8.72 42.54 13.70
N ASN A 208 -8.16 42.37 12.50
CA ASN A 208 -7.18 43.37 12.04
C ASN A 208 -6.99 43.35 10.52
N ALA A 209 -7.03 44.54 9.95
CA ALA A 209 -6.73 44.85 8.57
C ALA A 209 -5.30 45.43 8.46
N LEU A 210 -4.72 45.24 7.27
CA LEU A 210 -3.63 46.01 6.65
C LEU A 210 -2.23 45.84 7.25
N ILE A 211 -1.30 45.37 6.40
CA ILE A 211 -0.22 46.21 5.82
C ILE A 211 0.19 45.57 4.49
N ALA A 212 -0.01 46.31 3.40
CA ALA A 212 0.68 46.10 2.14
C ALA A 212 2.08 46.72 2.24
N GLN A 213 3.13 45.94 1.94
CA GLN A 213 4.47 46.48 1.72
C GLN A 213 4.81 46.40 0.23
N ALA A 214 4.89 47.59 -0.37
CA ALA A 214 5.50 47.82 -1.66
C ALA A 214 7.03 47.62 -1.54
N VAL A 215 7.61 46.87 -2.46
CA VAL A 215 9.06 46.76 -2.64
C VAL A 215 9.48 47.75 -3.74
N PRO A 216 10.48 48.63 -3.50
CA PRO A 216 10.93 49.59 -4.49
C PRO A 216 11.87 48.98 -5.53
N THR A 217 11.66 49.42 -6.76
CA THR A 217 12.60 49.34 -7.89
C THR A 217 13.78 50.29 -7.67
N ALA A 218 15.01 49.78 -7.71
CA ALA A 218 16.17 50.32 -8.45
C ALA A 218 17.50 49.74 -7.91
N ALA A 219 18.32 49.18 -8.80
CA ALA A 219 19.72 49.59 -9.03
C ALA A 219 20.54 48.43 -9.64
N THR A 220 21.03 48.70 -10.84
CA THR A 220 22.08 47.96 -11.55
C THR A 220 23.35 47.90 -10.68
N ALA A 221 23.79 46.69 -10.32
CA ALA A 221 25.04 46.49 -9.61
C ALA A 221 25.90 45.44 -10.32
N THR A 222 27.13 45.86 -10.53
CA THR A 222 28.27 45.27 -11.23
C THR A 222 28.61 43.87 -10.71
N ASN A 223 28.87 42.96 -11.64
CA ASN A 223 29.20 41.55 -11.43
C ASN A 223 30.52 41.39 -10.65
N PRO A 224 30.54 40.92 -9.38
CA PRO A 224 31.76 40.54 -8.69
C PRO A 224 32.12 39.11 -9.10
N GLN A 225 33.26 39.00 -9.78
CA GLN A 225 33.90 37.76 -10.20
C GLN A 225 34.06 36.81 -8.99
N MET A 226 33.31 35.71 -9.00
CA MET A 226 33.39 34.65 -8.00
C MET A 226 34.83 34.12 -7.90
N PRO A 227 35.46 34.11 -6.70
CA PRO A 227 36.72 33.43 -6.50
C PRO A 227 36.54 31.94 -6.76
N GLN A 228 37.43 31.37 -7.58
CA GLN A 228 37.44 29.93 -7.89
C GLN A 228 37.45 29.11 -6.59
N PRO A 229 36.59 28.09 -6.47
CA PRO A 229 36.55 27.23 -5.30
C PRO A 229 37.88 26.47 -5.20
N THR A 230 38.68 26.82 -4.19
CA THR A 230 39.80 25.98 -3.78
C THR A 230 39.19 24.66 -3.29
N THR A 231 39.54 23.56 -3.97
CA THR A 231 39.05 22.21 -3.70
C THR A 231 39.56 21.73 -2.35
N LYS A 232 38.92 22.18 -1.27
CA LYS A 232 39.11 21.61 0.06
C LYS A 232 38.69 20.15 0.00
N LYS A 233 39.66 19.26 0.20
CA LYS A 233 39.45 17.82 0.28
C LYS A 233 38.38 17.53 1.32
N CYS A 234 37.26 16.96 0.89
CA CYS A 234 36.16 16.61 1.79
C CYS A 234 36.60 15.45 2.69
N SER A 235 36.30 15.55 3.99
CA SER A 235 36.67 14.51 4.97
C SER A 235 35.80 13.25 4.81
N LYS A 236 36.32 12.10 5.25
CA LYS A 236 35.56 10.84 5.25
C LYS A 236 34.48 10.84 6.33
N ILE A 237 33.43 10.04 6.15
CA ILE A 237 32.31 9.94 7.11
C ILE A 237 32.82 9.65 8.53
N ASN A 238 33.74 8.69 8.69
CA ASN A 238 34.28 8.34 10.01
C ASN A 238 35.03 9.50 10.67
N GLU A 239 35.77 10.30 9.89
CA GLU A 239 36.48 11.48 10.39
C GLU A 239 35.49 12.57 10.81
N ILE A 240 34.46 12.83 10.00
CA ILE A 240 33.41 13.82 10.30
C ILE A 240 32.67 13.42 11.58
N VAL A 241 32.33 12.14 11.76
CA VAL A 241 31.64 11.66 12.97
C VAL A 241 32.53 11.87 14.20
N LYS A 242 33.82 11.56 14.13
CA LYS A 242 34.77 11.82 15.22
C LYS A 242 34.86 13.30 15.57
N GLN A 243 35.01 14.16 14.57
CA GLN A 243 35.07 15.61 14.75
C GLN A 243 33.77 16.16 15.36
N TYR A 244 32.61 15.69 14.87
CA TYR A 244 31.31 16.07 15.41
C TYR A 244 31.19 15.67 16.89
N VAL A 245 31.54 14.43 17.23
CA VAL A 245 31.50 13.94 18.61
C VAL A 245 32.45 14.74 19.50
N GLU A 246 33.66 15.03 19.03
CA GLU A 246 34.65 15.84 19.77
C GLU A 246 34.11 17.24 20.07
N LEU A 247 33.61 17.95 19.06
CA LEU A 247 33.04 19.30 19.21
C LEU A 247 31.81 19.31 20.11
N ARG A 248 30.87 18.38 19.95
CA ARG A 248 29.70 18.27 20.83
C ARG A 248 30.10 17.98 22.27
N SER A 249 31.13 17.15 22.48
CA SER A 249 31.64 16.81 23.81
C SER A 249 32.32 18.00 24.51
N GLN A 250 32.81 18.98 23.76
CA GLN A 250 33.32 20.24 24.30
C GLN A 250 32.21 21.22 24.72
N GLY A 251 30.95 20.94 24.36
CA GLY A 251 29.78 21.77 24.71
C GLY A 251 29.25 22.63 23.58
N HIS A 252 29.68 22.40 22.32
CA HIS A 252 29.10 23.07 21.16
C HIS A 252 27.68 22.54 20.88
N SER A 253 26.69 23.44 20.74
CA SER A 253 25.31 23.08 20.41
C SER A 253 24.92 23.47 18.99
N LYS A 254 25.37 24.63 18.51
CA LYS A 254 24.98 25.26 17.24
C LYS A 254 26.15 25.40 16.25
N PHE A 255 27.38 25.10 16.69
CA PHE A 255 28.60 25.17 15.88
C PHE A 255 28.85 26.56 15.27
N LYS A 256 28.44 27.62 15.98
CA LYS A 256 28.71 29.01 15.56
C LYS A 256 30.05 29.46 16.13
N ALA A 257 30.81 30.25 15.36
CA ALA A 257 32.10 30.77 15.80
C ALA A 257 32.03 31.62 17.09
N SER A 258 30.88 32.26 17.36
CA SER A 258 30.62 33.07 18.55
C SER A 258 29.93 32.32 19.70
N GLU A 259 29.80 31.00 19.61
CA GLU A 259 29.10 30.20 20.62
C GLU A 259 29.94 30.05 21.90
N THR A 260 29.33 30.33 23.06
CA THR A 260 29.95 30.05 24.37
C THR A 260 29.83 28.57 24.71
N LEU A 261 30.95 27.97 25.12
CA LEU A 261 31.05 26.55 25.46
C LEU A 261 30.39 26.24 26.80
N ASN A 262 29.44 25.31 26.82
CA ASN A 262 28.88 24.76 28.06
C ASN A 262 29.52 23.40 28.36
N LYS A 263 30.56 23.41 29.23
CA LYS A 263 31.35 22.21 29.56
C LYS A 263 30.53 21.10 30.23
N ASP A 264 29.60 21.46 31.11
CA ASP A 264 28.77 20.48 31.83
C ASP A 264 27.80 19.78 30.89
N ALA A 265 27.19 20.54 29.97
CA ALA A 265 26.36 19.99 28.90
C ALA A 265 27.17 19.08 27.96
N GLY A 266 28.39 19.48 27.62
CA GLY A 266 29.32 18.68 26.80
C GLY A 266 29.67 17.35 27.45
N ALA A 267 30.03 17.35 28.74
CA ALA A 267 30.33 16.13 29.50
C ALA A 267 29.12 15.18 29.61
N SER A 268 27.92 15.74 29.87
CA SER A 268 26.68 14.96 29.91
C SER A 268 26.34 14.35 28.54
N TRP A 269 26.49 15.12 27.46
CA TRP A 269 26.26 14.65 26.09
C TRP A 269 27.26 13.57 25.68
N ALA A 270 28.54 13.75 26.02
CA ALA A 270 29.60 12.76 25.76
C ALA A 270 29.26 11.41 26.40
N LYS A 271 28.77 11.41 27.64
CA LYS A 271 28.37 10.17 28.34
C LYS A 271 27.12 9.52 27.74
N ASN A 272 26.09 10.29 27.43
CA ASN A 272 24.76 9.76 27.14
C ASN A 272 24.45 9.61 25.64
N SER A 273 25.06 10.43 24.78
CA SER A 273 24.69 10.53 23.36
C SER A 273 25.81 10.12 22.41
N SER A 274 27.08 10.29 22.79
CA SER A 274 28.19 9.94 21.90
C SER A 274 28.20 8.48 21.43
N PRO A 275 27.85 7.45 22.25
CA PRO A 275 27.85 6.06 21.78
C PRO A 275 26.81 5.82 20.68
N ASN A 276 25.65 6.48 20.76
CA ASN A 276 24.60 6.38 19.75
C ASN A 276 25.05 7.01 18.43
N VAL A 277 25.72 8.17 18.49
CA VAL A 277 26.28 8.82 17.30
C VAL A 277 27.37 7.96 16.65
N PHE A 278 28.24 7.33 17.45
CA PHE A 278 29.23 6.39 16.91
C PHE A 278 28.60 5.16 16.27
N SER A 279 27.53 4.62 16.84
CA SER A 279 26.79 3.50 16.26
C SER A 279 26.21 3.87 14.89
N THR A 280 25.53 5.02 14.80
CA THR A 280 25.01 5.55 13.53
C THR A 280 26.13 5.86 12.54
N GLY A 281 27.25 6.43 13.01
CA GLY A 281 28.42 6.68 12.18
C GLY A 281 28.99 5.40 11.58
N ARG A 282 29.14 4.34 12.38
CA ARG A 282 29.61 3.03 11.91
C ARG A 282 28.66 2.41 10.90
N LEU A 283 27.35 2.56 11.11
CA LEU A 283 26.33 2.12 10.16
C LEU A 283 26.50 2.85 8.81
N MET A 284 26.59 4.17 8.82
CA MET A 284 26.79 4.99 7.61
C MET A 284 28.12 4.67 6.92
N THR A 285 29.21 4.54 7.67
CA THR A 285 30.53 4.16 7.13
C THR A 285 30.46 2.81 6.40
N ARG A 286 29.73 1.82 6.93
CA ARG A 286 29.51 0.53 6.25
C ARG A 286 28.61 0.64 5.03
N THR A 287 27.58 1.49 5.09
CA THR A 287 26.65 1.66 3.97
C THR A 287 27.30 2.36 2.78
N PHE A 288 28.22 3.30 3.02
CA PHE A 288 28.86 4.11 1.98
C PHE A 288 30.35 3.78 1.73
N ASP A 289 30.87 2.69 2.30
CA ASP A 289 32.28 2.27 2.21
C ASP A 289 33.29 3.36 2.62
N ASP A 290 32.95 4.16 3.65
CA ASP A 290 33.74 5.29 4.14
C ASP A 290 34.17 6.31 3.07
N ARG A 291 33.36 6.45 2.01
CA ARG A 291 33.59 7.45 0.95
C ARG A 291 33.59 8.88 1.54
N PRO A 292 34.40 9.80 0.99
CA PRO A 292 34.30 11.23 1.25
C PRO A 292 32.87 11.75 1.02
N LEU A 293 32.41 12.71 1.83
CA LEU A 293 31.02 13.19 1.78
C LEU A 293 30.65 13.85 0.45
N ASP A 294 31.62 14.45 -0.26
CA ASP A 294 31.44 15.04 -1.60
C ASP A 294 31.25 14.00 -2.71
N GLN A 295 31.58 12.72 -2.45
CA GLN A 295 31.39 11.61 -3.38
C GLN A 295 30.07 10.85 -3.14
N ILE A 296 29.27 11.27 -2.19
CA ILE A 296 27.98 10.65 -1.86
C ILE A 296 26.90 11.48 -2.54
N SER A 297 26.25 10.91 -3.55
CA SER A 297 25.16 11.57 -4.27
C SER A 297 23.84 11.48 -3.50
N ASP A 298 22.85 12.31 -3.85
CA ASP A 298 21.49 12.22 -3.30
C ASP A 298 20.83 10.86 -3.58
N ASN A 299 21.19 10.24 -4.70
CA ASN A 299 20.75 8.89 -5.05
C ASN A 299 21.36 7.84 -4.11
N ASP A 300 22.66 7.97 -3.77
CA ASP A 300 23.30 7.11 -2.77
C ASP A 300 22.60 7.24 -1.41
N LEU A 301 22.31 8.46 -0.97
CA LEU A 301 21.59 8.72 0.28
C LEU A 301 20.20 8.07 0.27
N THR A 302 19.43 8.27 -0.80
CA THR A 302 18.10 7.69 -0.96
C THR A 302 18.13 6.16 -0.93
N ALA A 303 19.08 5.54 -1.64
CA ALA A 303 19.27 4.09 -1.64
C ALA A 303 19.67 3.55 -0.26
N ALA A 304 20.55 4.27 0.44
CA ALA A 304 20.95 3.94 1.80
C ALA A 304 19.76 3.98 2.76
N PHE A 305 18.97 5.05 2.78
CA PHE A 305 17.80 5.18 3.66
C PHE A 305 16.75 4.08 3.42
N ASN A 306 16.47 3.77 2.16
CA ASN A 306 15.57 2.66 1.81
C ASN A 306 16.10 1.31 2.30
N SER A 307 17.42 1.13 2.30
CA SER A 307 18.06 -0.09 2.82
C SER A 307 17.98 -0.15 4.35
N LEU A 308 18.22 0.98 5.03
CA LEU A 308 18.15 1.09 6.50
C LEU A 308 16.76 0.73 7.04
N GLN A 309 15.69 1.06 6.33
CA GLN A 309 14.31 0.71 6.72
C GLN A 309 14.04 -0.80 6.73
N ARG A 310 14.85 -1.60 6.03
CA ARG A 310 14.69 -3.06 5.92
C ARG A 310 15.58 -3.83 6.88
N ILE A 311 16.43 -3.13 7.63
CA ILE A 311 17.33 -3.78 8.58
C ILE A 311 16.50 -4.33 9.75
N PRO A 312 16.68 -5.61 10.13
CA PRO A 312 16.04 -6.18 11.31
C PRO A 312 16.32 -5.35 12.57
N ARG A 313 15.31 -5.22 13.46
CA ARG A 313 15.45 -4.43 14.71
C ARG A 313 16.57 -4.91 15.63
N ASN A 314 17.00 -6.16 15.50
CA ASN A 314 18.09 -6.78 16.26
C ASN A 314 19.47 -6.64 15.59
N TYR A 315 19.57 -5.96 14.44
CA TYR A 315 20.86 -5.75 13.79
C TYR A 315 21.76 -4.83 14.62
N GLN A 316 22.97 -5.31 14.87
CA GLN A 316 23.99 -4.57 15.60
C GLN A 316 25.18 -4.31 14.69
N ALA A 317 25.33 -3.06 14.24
CA ALA A 317 26.44 -2.65 13.37
C ALA A 317 27.84 -2.89 13.99
N ALA A 318 27.93 -3.05 15.30
CA ALA A 318 29.20 -3.34 15.98
C ALA A 318 29.63 -4.81 15.87
N THR A 319 28.68 -5.75 15.88
CA THR A 319 28.93 -7.19 15.99
C THR A 319 28.63 -7.96 14.71
N SER A 320 27.77 -7.41 13.83
CA SER A 320 27.47 -8.04 12.55
C SER A 320 28.70 -8.09 11.64
N LYS A 321 28.97 -9.26 11.07
CA LYS A 321 29.94 -9.48 9.99
C LYS A 321 29.38 -9.10 8.62
N LEU A 322 28.06 -9.14 8.47
CA LEU A 322 27.35 -8.78 7.24
C LEU A 322 27.13 -7.27 7.17
N SER A 323 27.19 -6.73 5.96
CA SER A 323 26.79 -5.36 5.67
C SER A 323 25.27 -5.17 5.85
N PRO A 324 24.83 -3.93 6.07
CA PRO A 324 23.40 -3.60 6.07
C PRO A 324 22.66 -4.07 4.81
N GLN A 325 23.29 -3.97 3.64
CA GLN A 325 22.70 -4.37 2.36
C GLN A 325 22.50 -5.88 2.26
N GLU A 326 23.46 -6.68 2.74
CA GLU A 326 23.39 -8.14 2.75
C GLU A 326 22.35 -8.67 3.75
N THR A 327 22.20 -7.98 4.88
CA THR A 327 21.25 -8.37 5.93
C THR A 327 19.79 -8.16 5.49
N GLY A 328 19.52 -7.17 4.64
CA GLY A 328 18.16 -6.89 4.14
C GLY A 328 17.71 -7.77 2.96
N LEU A 329 18.61 -8.54 2.35
CA LEU A 329 18.36 -9.31 1.12
C LEU A 329 18.47 -10.83 1.30
N THR A 330 18.99 -11.29 2.43
CA THR A 330 19.08 -12.70 2.71
C THR A 330 17.79 -13.18 3.38
N LEU A 331 17.12 -14.18 2.78
CA LEU A 331 16.30 -15.16 3.52
C LEU A 331 17.24 -16.02 4.41
N ALA A 332 18.16 -15.38 5.12
CA ALA A 332 19.18 -16.07 5.90
C ALA A 332 18.49 -16.74 7.09
N GLY A 333 18.56 -18.06 7.08
CA GLY A 333 18.22 -18.90 8.21
C GLY A 333 16.90 -19.64 8.09
N ALA A 334 16.19 -19.58 6.96
CA ALA A 334 14.99 -20.37 6.77
C ALA A 334 15.08 -21.26 5.52
N GLY A 335 15.27 -22.57 5.73
CA GLY A 335 15.25 -23.58 4.68
C GLY A 335 13.85 -23.75 4.11
N ILE A 336 13.74 -24.00 2.81
CA ILE A 336 12.45 -24.34 2.18
C ILE A 336 12.10 -25.77 2.59
N VAL A 337 11.03 -25.96 3.35
CA VAL A 337 10.55 -27.27 3.82
C VAL A 337 9.57 -27.88 2.83
N ARG A 338 8.70 -27.04 2.25
CA ARG A 338 7.67 -27.49 1.32
C ARG A 338 7.47 -26.47 0.21
N PHE A 339 7.10 -26.97 -0.95
CA PHE A 339 6.62 -26.13 -2.03
C PHE A 339 5.40 -26.77 -2.68
N ALA A 340 4.50 -25.94 -3.21
CA ALA A 340 3.34 -26.38 -3.97
C ALA A 340 3.04 -25.37 -5.07
N ILE A 341 2.53 -25.85 -6.21
CA ILE A 341 1.87 -24.97 -7.17
C ILE A 341 0.40 -24.87 -6.78
N THR A 342 -0.06 -23.65 -6.53
CA THR A 342 -1.48 -23.32 -6.39
C THR A 342 -1.97 -22.64 -7.68
N SER A 343 -3.29 -22.65 -7.88
CA SER A 343 -3.95 -21.80 -8.88
C SER A 343 -3.44 -21.96 -10.33
N CYS A 344 -3.08 -23.18 -10.75
CA CYS A 344 -2.66 -23.43 -12.13
C CYS A 344 -3.88 -23.62 -13.06
N SER A 345 -4.00 -22.77 -14.08
CA SER A 345 -5.11 -22.81 -15.04
C SER A 345 -5.04 -23.98 -16.03
N ALA A 346 -3.92 -24.71 -16.12
CA ALA A 346 -3.77 -25.83 -17.04
C ALA A 346 -3.23 -27.09 -16.34
N ALA A 347 -3.74 -28.25 -16.76
CA ALA A 347 -3.25 -29.55 -16.30
C ALA A 347 -1.84 -29.80 -16.85
N GLY A 348 -0.87 -30.09 -15.97
CA GLY A 348 0.46 -30.56 -16.36
C GLY A 348 1.67 -29.78 -15.83
N ALA A 349 1.49 -28.78 -14.97
CA ALA A 349 2.63 -28.12 -14.31
C ALA A 349 3.25 -29.05 -13.26
N ILE A 350 4.57 -29.27 -13.34
CA ILE A 350 5.32 -30.12 -12.41
C ILE A 350 6.44 -29.29 -11.78
N VAL A 351 6.59 -29.41 -10.45
CA VAL A 351 7.73 -28.87 -9.71
C VAL A 351 8.47 -30.01 -9.06
N GLU A 352 9.78 -30.04 -9.24
CA GLU A 352 10.65 -30.97 -8.54
C GLU A 352 11.89 -30.26 -8.01
N SER A 353 12.50 -30.85 -6.98
CA SER A 353 13.79 -30.42 -6.48
C SER A 353 14.88 -30.82 -7.50
N ALA A 354 15.76 -29.89 -7.86
CA ALA A 354 16.86 -30.19 -8.77
C ALA A 354 17.92 -31.04 -8.04
N PRO A 355 18.38 -32.16 -8.61
CA PRO A 355 19.35 -33.05 -7.95
C PRO A 355 20.81 -32.53 -7.99
N GLU A 356 21.06 -31.37 -8.60
CA GLU A 356 22.38 -30.78 -8.67
C GLU A 356 22.82 -30.29 -7.28
N LYS A 357 24.04 -30.66 -6.87
CA LYS A 357 24.56 -30.47 -5.51
C LYS A 357 24.23 -29.07 -4.99
N ALA A 358 23.44 -29.03 -3.91
CA ALA A 358 23.30 -27.90 -3.01
C ALA A 358 24.67 -27.58 -2.41
N THR A 359 25.51 -26.87 -3.15
CA THR A 359 26.62 -26.14 -2.57
C THR A 359 26.04 -24.87 -1.98
N ASP A 360 26.16 -24.75 -0.66
CA ASP A 360 25.81 -23.60 0.19
C ASP A 360 24.30 -23.25 0.23
N ASP A 361 23.54 -23.93 1.10
CA ASP A 361 22.21 -23.55 1.63
C ASP A 361 21.11 -23.13 0.63
N LEU A 362 21.32 -23.38 -0.67
CA LEU A 362 20.40 -23.00 -1.74
C LEU A 362 19.67 -24.22 -2.28
N SER A 363 18.36 -24.28 -2.04
CA SER A 363 17.47 -25.25 -2.70
C SER A 363 17.13 -24.75 -4.11
N VAL A 364 17.49 -25.53 -5.13
CA VAL A 364 17.13 -25.24 -6.53
C VAL A 364 15.86 -26.02 -6.89
N LEU A 365 14.84 -25.32 -7.41
CA LEU A 365 13.60 -25.92 -7.91
C LEU A 365 13.57 -25.87 -9.44
N ARG A 366 13.18 -26.98 -10.07
CA ARG A 366 12.89 -27.03 -11.51
C ARG A 366 11.39 -26.96 -11.72
N LEU A 367 10.98 -26.01 -12.55
CA LEU A 367 9.59 -25.75 -12.91
C LEU A 367 9.38 -26.17 -14.38
N TYR A 368 8.54 -27.17 -14.60
CA TYR A 368 8.12 -27.60 -15.93
C TYR A 368 6.75 -27.01 -16.20
N LEU A 369 6.74 -25.92 -16.97
CA LEU A 369 5.55 -25.20 -17.37
C LEU A 369 5.23 -25.50 -18.84
N THR A 370 3.95 -25.67 -19.14
CA THR A 370 3.45 -25.67 -20.52
C THR A 370 3.22 -24.23 -20.97
N ALA A 371 3.35 -23.97 -22.28
CA ALA A 371 3.61 -22.65 -22.88
C ALA A 371 2.62 -21.50 -22.58
N GLU A 372 1.58 -21.70 -21.77
CA GLU A 372 0.55 -20.70 -21.44
C GLU A 372 0.13 -20.73 -19.96
N THR A 373 0.92 -21.36 -19.08
CA THR A 373 0.54 -21.50 -17.67
C THR A 373 0.89 -20.26 -16.84
N VAL A 374 -0.15 -19.71 -16.20
CA VAL A 374 -0.05 -18.82 -15.04
C VAL A 374 -0.29 -19.67 -13.80
N CYS A 375 0.63 -19.64 -12.84
CA CYS A 375 0.46 -20.31 -11.57
C CYS A 375 1.10 -19.54 -10.41
N GLU A 376 0.75 -19.90 -9.18
CA GLU A 376 1.42 -19.38 -7.98
C GLU A 376 2.26 -20.50 -7.36
N LEU A 377 3.53 -20.23 -7.10
CA LEU A 377 4.41 -21.09 -6.33
C LEU A 377 4.32 -20.71 -4.86
N ALA A 378 3.72 -21.56 -4.05
CA ALA A 378 3.73 -21.48 -2.61
C ALA A 378 5.01 -22.14 -2.06
N LEU A 379 5.75 -21.41 -1.23
CA LEU A 379 6.92 -21.91 -0.51
C LEU A 379 6.64 -21.83 0.99
N GLU A 380 6.73 -22.95 1.69
CA GLU A 380 6.73 -23.04 3.14
C GLU A 380 8.18 -23.13 3.63
N LEU A 381 8.55 -22.19 4.48
CA LEU A 381 9.87 -22.12 5.10
C LEU A 381 9.84 -22.87 6.45
N ASP A 382 10.98 -23.38 6.90
CA ASP A 382 11.14 -24.11 8.17
C ASP A 382 10.78 -23.30 9.42
N ASP A 383 10.80 -21.97 9.31
CA ASP A 383 10.34 -21.05 10.33
C ASP A 383 8.83 -20.78 10.30
N GLY A 384 8.09 -21.52 9.48
CA GLY A 384 6.63 -21.48 9.38
C GLY A 384 6.09 -20.36 8.49
N ARG A 385 6.95 -19.56 7.84
CA ARG A 385 6.50 -18.53 6.89
C ARG A 385 6.10 -19.15 5.55
N CYS A 386 5.06 -18.60 4.94
CA CYS A 386 4.63 -18.93 3.60
C CYS A 386 4.90 -17.77 2.63
N LEU A 387 5.48 -18.06 1.46
CA LEU A 387 5.67 -17.12 0.36
C LEU A 387 4.86 -17.59 -0.85
N LEU A 388 4.12 -16.68 -1.47
CA LEU A 388 3.42 -16.92 -2.72
C LEU A 388 4.14 -16.14 -3.84
N LEU A 389 4.64 -16.86 -4.84
CA LEU A 389 5.38 -16.30 -5.96
C LEU A 389 4.62 -16.56 -7.26
N PRO A 390 4.11 -15.53 -7.95
CA PRO A 390 3.49 -15.73 -9.26
C PRO A 390 4.55 -16.17 -10.29
N VAL A 391 4.26 -17.24 -11.02
CA VAL A 391 5.11 -17.79 -12.08
C VAL A 391 4.34 -17.78 -13.40
N MET A 392 4.92 -17.14 -14.42
CA MET A 392 4.39 -17.13 -15.78
C MET A 392 5.51 -17.42 -16.78
N GLN A 393 5.27 -18.33 -17.73
CA GLN A 393 6.22 -18.59 -18.80
C GLN A 393 6.15 -17.44 -19.84
N GLY A 394 7.28 -16.77 -20.09
CA GLY A 394 7.40 -15.73 -21.13
C GLY A 394 7.23 -14.28 -20.69
N TYR A 395 6.94 -13.99 -19.42
CA TYR A 395 6.85 -12.62 -18.88
C TYR A 395 7.99 -12.33 -17.90
N PRO A 396 8.76 -11.23 -18.05
CA PRO A 396 9.67 -10.77 -17.00
C PRO A 396 8.86 -10.28 -15.78
N HIS A 397 9.24 -10.79 -14.61
CA HIS A 397 8.55 -10.75 -13.32
C HIS A 397 7.98 -9.37 -12.87
N ARG A 398 6.73 -9.35 -12.41
CA ARG A 398 6.16 -8.34 -11.49
C ARG A 398 6.01 -9.03 -10.13
N LEU A 399 6.86 -8.71 -9.16
CA LEU A 399 6.82 -9.29 -7.82
C LEU A 399 5.77 -8.54 -6.97
N SER A 400 4.71 -9.24 -6.58
CA SER A 400 3.82 -8.82 -5.50
C SER A 400 4.13 -9.69 -4.29
N ASN A 401 4.73 -9.11 -3.24
CA ASN A 401 4.96 -9.81 -1.99
C ASN A 401 3.69 -9.75 -1.14
N ARG A 402 2.93 -10.85 -1.09
CA ARG A 402 1.96 -11.08 0.00
C ARG A 402 2.59 -12.07 0.98
N CYS A 403 2.87 -11.60 2.18
CA CYS A 403 3.27 -12.43 3.31
C CYS A 403 2.00 -12.69 4.13
N VAL A 404 1.58 -13.96 4.21
CA VAL A 404 0.48 -14.38 5.09
C VAL A 404 1.12 -14.96 6.34
N ARG A 405 0.71 -14.48 7.51
CA ARG A 405 1.18 -14.95 8.82
C ARG A 405 0.29 -16.05 9.34
#